data_AF-A0A7X9IUA3-F1
#
_entry.id   AF-A0A7X9IUA3-F1
#
_cell.length_a   1.000
_cell.length_b   1.000
_cell.length_c   1.000
_cell.angle_alpha   90.00
_cell.angle_beta   90.00
_cell.angle_gamma   90.00
#
_symmetry.space_group_name_H-M   'P 1'
#
loop_
_entity.id
_entity.type
_entity.pdbx_description
1 polymer ?
#
loop_
_entity_poly.entity_id
_entity_poly.type
_entity_poly.pdbx_seq_one_letter_code
_entity_poly.pdbx_strand_id
1 'polypeptide(L)'
;DDCVFGPDNGFACVRGSTGSCTTSCLSTGSRTCSGTCTWGACVPPAEVCNGLDDDCVGGADNGFDCARGSTGSCTTSCLSTGSRTCSDTCVWGSCVPPVEVCNGLDEDCIDGADNGFTCVMGSVRSCTTGCGSVGQQTCDGSCEWSACVPPVEVCNGRDDDCDGSTDDGFDCIQGASEVCTVGSCSGSRTCSASCTWGGCDLGPAPGNDACSDTVPLLTAGVRTGTTCGAIDRTTWSPAAGCAASAGGPDVFYRLQITERSQVVLTATGFNTVLYVRAATCGGAQVACNDDGPVVLPGSALTVTLDPGLYYVVVDGHDATSLGAFTLTTSITPSPAHDLCAGAQEIAFSTGTAGGGGTVITDSLALAADDYAGTCGGSGGRDLVYRLTTTGGGQDLFVTTIGSTADTVVYVRAGDCVTGAQLGCQSAYRTSVDRNPVLVFDNLAAGTYYIFVDGQDATQTGAFRLEVNWTGQDDAGDRCGQPYEWVPGTATYCENTDGDGNEYTGTCGGGDGEHVYFYVVPTGSTGDYLFHTCNGGTDFNTVLHLRSACQDSATEINCNNDIGGSCGGTGGWSRSRIASGSTTRLSPGIYYLFIDGTTGQDGNYCINTVPW
;
A
#
# COMPACT_ATOMS: atom_id res chain seq x y z
N ASP A 1 -4.00 105.76 -122.24
CA ASP A 1 -4.66 105.67 -123.54
C ASP A 1 -3.58 105.70 -124.60
N ASP A 2 -3.07 104.52 -124.90
CA ASP A 2 -2.34 104.13 -126.10
C ASP A 2 -2.80 102.70 -126.42
N CYS A 3 -3.60 102.57 -127.47
CA CYS A 3 -4.47 101.42 -127.70
C CYS A 3 -3.77 100.15 -128.23
N VAL A 4 -2.73 99.65 -127.55
CA VAL A 4 -2.20 98.28 -127.72
C VAL A 4 -1.65 97.79 -126.36
N PHE A 5 -2.51 97.10 -125.57
CA PHE A 5 -2.29 96.47 -124.25
C PHE A 5 -2.39 97.34 -122.96
N GLY A 6 -3.63 97.54 -122.49
CA GLY A 6 -4.11 97.41 -121.08
C GLY A 6 -3.46 98.20 -119.91
N PRO A 7 -4.25 98.73 -118.95
CA PRO A 7 -3.75 99.57 -117.85
C PRO A 7 -3.02 98.79 -116.74
N ASP A 8 -1.93 99.38 -116.21
CA ASP A 8 -1.22 99.07 -114.94
C ASP A 8 -0.43 97.74 -114.84
N ASN A 9 0.35 97.39 -115.87
CA ASN A 9 1.37 96.34 -115.77
C ASN A 9 2.65 96.84 -115.05
N GLY A 10 2.69 96.67 -113.72
CA GLY A 10 3.87 96.94 -112.90
C GLY A 10 3.68 96.84 -111.38
N PHE A 11 2.44 96.70 -110.88
CA PHE A 11 2.11 96.63 -109.45
C PHE A 11 1.71 95.23 -109.00
N ALA A 12 1.96 94.89 -107.73
CA ALA A 12 1.78 93.54 -107.18
C ALA A 12 0.29 93.13 -106.97
N CYS A 13 -0.62 94.10 -106.86
CA CYS A 13 -2.07 93.86 -106.74
C CYS A 13 -2.90 95.11 -107.05
N VAL A 14 -4.19 94.92 -107.37
CA VAL A 14 -5.18 95.99 -107.59
C VAL A 14 -5.78 96.42 -106.26
N ARG A 15 -5.80 97.73 -105.97
CA ARG A 15 -6.31 98.28 -104.71
C ARG A 15 -7.71 97.74 -104.38
N GLY A 16 -7.89 97.23 -103.17
CA GLY A 16 -9.15 96.66 -102.69
C GLY A 16 -9.41 95.21 -103.09
N SER A 17 -8.55 94.58 -103.89
CA SER A 17 -8.64 93.14 -104.14
C SER A 17 -8.20 92.35 -102.91
N THR A 18 -8.76 91.15 -102.75
CA THR A 18 -8.37 90.16 -101.74
C THR A 18 -7.66 88.99 -102.42
N GLY A 19 -6.59 88.50 -101.82
CA GLY A 19 -5.83 87.34 -102.29
C GLY A 19 -5.55 86.37 -101.14
N SER A 20 -5.36 85.09 -101.47
CA SER A 20 -4.98 84.08 -100.48
C SER A 20 -3.50 84.21 -100.08
N CYS A 21 -3.20 83.77 -98.87
CA CYS A 21 -1.85 83.67 -98.32
C CYS A 21 -1.74 82.47 -97.38
N THR A 22 -0.53 81.97 -97.21
CA THR A 22 -0.23 80.93 -96.23
C THR A 22 0.13 81.60 -94.91
N THR A 23 -0.55 81.21 -93.83
CA THR A 23 -0.30 81.70 -92.46
C THR A 23 0.91 81.00 -91.85
N SER A 24 1.32 81.38 -90.64
CA SER A 24 2.43 80.74 -89.91
C SER A 24 2.16 79.28 -89.50
N CYS A 25 0.90 78.89 -89.38
CA CYS A 25 0.47 77.51 -89.09
C CYS A 25 0.11 76.72 -90.37
N LEU A 26 0.48 77.24 -91.55
CA LEU A 26 0.24 76.62 -92.87
C LEU A 26 -1.25 76.56 -93.29
N SER A 27 -2.15 77.25 -92.57
CA SER A 27 -3.54 77.44 -92.98
C SER A 27 -3.67 78.47 -94.11
N THR A 28 -4.80 78.46 -94.82
CA THR A 28 -5.06 79.41 -95.92
C THR A 28 -5.77 80.65 -95.38
N GLY A 29 -4.99 81.71 -95.13
CA GLY A 29 -5.49 83.01 -94.69
C GLY A 29 -5.82 83.96 -95.84
N SER A 30 -6.30 85.16 -95.49
CA SER A 30 -6.66 86.21 -96.45
C SER A 30 -5.85 87.48 -96.22
N ARG A 31 -5.45 88.14 -97.32
CA ARG A 31 -4.77 89.44 -97.31
C ARG A 31 -5.45 90.40 -98.29
N THR A 32 -5.53 91.67 -97.92
CA THR A 32 -6.16 92.73 -98.74
C THR A 32 -5.12 93.66 -99.32
N CYS A 33 -5.28 94.04 -100.59
CA CYS A 33 -4.38 94.95 -101.28
C CYS A 33 -4.59 96.40 -100.81
N SER A 34 -3.54 97.01 -100.27
CA SER A 34 -3.57 98.35 -99.67
C SER A 34 -3.63 99.48 -100.72
N GLY A 35 -3.86 100.71 -100.24
CA GLY A 35 -3.92 101.90 -101.08
C GLY A 35 -2.64 102.23 -101.87
N THR A 36 -1.52 101.62 -101.50
CA THR A 36 -0.22 101.71 -102.18
C THR A 36 0.07 100.53 -103.11
N CYS A 37 -0.95 99.74 -103.46
CA CYS A 37 -0.87 98.58 -104.37
C CYS A 37 0.10 97.47 -103.90
N THR A 38 0.18 97.27 -102.58
CA THR A 38 0.92 96.18 -101.91
C THR A 38 -0.01 95.37 -101.00
N TRP A 39 0.21 94.06 -100.89
CA TRP A 39 -0.58 93.19 -100.02
C TRP A 39 -0.33 93.47 -98.52
N GLY A 40 -1.39 93.51 -97.72
CA GLY A 40 -1.31 93.57 -96.26
C GLY A 40 -0.88 92.25 -95.62
N ALA A 41 -0.79 92.24 -94.29
CA ALA A 41 -0.51 91.04 -93.50
C ALA A 41 -1.58 89.96 -93.72
N CYS A 42 -1.16 88.70 -93.65
CA CYS A 42 -2.06 87.55 -93.75
C CYS A 42 -2.88 87.42 -92.47
N VAL A 43 -4.20 87.45 -92.57
CA VAL A 43 -5.10 87.22 -91.43
C VAL A 43 -5.54 85.75 -91.48
N PRO A 44 -5.26 84.96 -90.42
CA PRO A 44 -5.73 83.59 -90.32
C PRO A 44 -7.27 83.49 -90.34
N PRO A 45 -7.82 82.39 -90.86
CA PRO A 45 -9.24 82.09 -90.71
C PRO A 45 -9.61 81.85 -89.23
N ALA A 46 -10.91 81.77 -88.95
CA ALA A 46 -11.39 81.32 -87.64
C ALA A 46 -11.19 79.81 -87.50
N GLU A 47 -10.97 79.36 -86.27
CA GLU A 47 -10.79 77.96 -85.94
C GLU A 47 -11.99 77.11 -86.35
N VAL A 48 -11.74 75.96 -86.98
CA VAL A 48 -12.78 74.96 -87.29
C VAL A 48 -12.34 73.60 -86.80
N CYS A 49 -13.29 72.83 -86.26
CA CYS A 49 -13.02 71.50 -85.73
C CYS A 49 -12.59 70.50 -86.83
N ASN A 50 -11.30 70.42 -87.11
CA ASN A 50 -10.72 69.57 -88.15
C ASN A 50 -9.44 68.84 -87.70
N GLY A 51 -9.00 69.04 -86.45
CA GLY A 51 -7.78 68.44 -85.91
C GLY A 51 -6.49 69.18 -86.29
N LEU A 52 -6.61 70.37 -86.86
CA LEU A 52 -5.52 71.28 -87.20
C LEU A 52 -5.67 72.58 -86.41
N ASP A 53 -4.64 73.41 -86.44
CA ASP A 53 -4.62 74.76 -85.86
C ASP A 53 -4.83 75.75 -87.03
N ASP A 54 -6.06 76.24 -87.22
CA ASP A 54 -6.45 77.06 -88.36
C ASP A 54 -6.20 78.56 -88.13
N ASP A 55 -6.40 79.03 -86.90
CA ASP A 55 -6.26 80.40 -86.45
C ASP A 55 -4.83 80.73 -85.93
N CYS A 56 -3.97 79.72 -85.86
CA CYS A 56 -2.57 79.74 -85.43
C CYS A 56 -2.36 80.13 -83.96
N VAL A 57 -3.33 79.89 -83.08
CA VAL A 57 -3.18 80.14 -81.63
C VAL A 57 -3.51 78.88 -80.82
N GLY A 58 -2.84 78.64 -79.71
CA GLY A 58 -3.24 77.59 -78.75
C GLY A 58 -3.13 76.11 -79.20
N GLY A 59 -2.89 75.81 -80.48
CA GLY A 59 -2.77 74.45 -81.02
C GLY A 59 -4.09 73.96 -81.65
N ALA A 60 -4.13 72.70 -82.11
CA ALA A 60 -5.24 72.19 -82.90
C ALA A 60 -6.61 72.29 -82.21
N ASP A 61 -7.61 72.81 -82.93
CA ASP A 61 -8.99 73.05 -82.47
C ASP A 61 -9.07 73.79 -81.12
N ASN A 62 -8.17 74.73 -80.88
CA ASN A 62 -8.20 75.58 -79.69
C ASN A 62 -9.49 76.41 -79.62
N GLY A 63 -10.07 76.52 -78.42
CA GLY A 63 -11.36 77.18 -78.25
C GLY A 63 -12.57 76.26 -78.44
N PHE A 64 -12.37 74.99 -78.81
CA PHE A 64 -13.33 73.91 -78.64
C PHE A 64 -13.07 73.10 -77.34
N ASP A 65 -13.99 72.23 -76.93
CA ASP A 65 -13.89 71.46 -75.68
C ASP A 65 -12.74 70.44 -75.71
N CYS A 66 -12.32 70.00 -76.91
CA CYS A 66 -11.22 69.08 -77.15
C CYS A 66 -10.77 69.11 -78.62
N ALA A 67 -9.54 68.67 -78.89
CA ALA A 67 -9.04 68.50 -80.25
C ALA A 67 -9.63 67.23 -80.89
N ARG A 68 -10.12 67.33 -82.12
CA ARG A 68 -10.77 66.23 -82.84
C ARG A 68 -9.90 64.97 -82.84
N GLY A 69 -10.48 63.84 -82.42
CA GLY A 69 -9.78 62.55 -82.34
C GLY A 69 -8.82 62.41 -81.15
N SER A 70 -8.65 63.42 -80.30
CA SER A 70 -7.91 63.26 -79.04
C SER A 70 -8.67 62.34 -78.06
N THR A 71 -7.93 61.70 -77.16
CA THR A 71 -8.48 60.89 -76.07
C THR A 71 -8.24 61.56 -74.73
N GLY A 72 -9.20 61.42 -73.81
CA GLY A 72 -9.13 61.98 -72.46
C GLY A 72 -9.73 61.01 -71.43
N SER A 73 -9.33 61.17 -70.17
CA SER A 73 -9.93 60.41 -69.06
C SER A 73 -11.30 60.99 -68.66
N CYS A 74 -12.12 60.14 -68.06
CA CYS A 74 -13.41 60.49 -67.46
C CYS A 74 -13.73 59.57 -66.28
N THR A 75 -14.60 60.02 -65.39
CA THR A 75 -15.13 59.20 -64.30
C THR A 75 -16.41 58.51 -64.80
N THR A 76 -16.47 57.19 -64.65
CA THR A 76 -17.65 56.37 -65.00
C THR A 76 -18.72 56.45 -63.90
N SER A 77 -19.88 55.82 -64.12
CA SER A 77 -20.96 55.75 -63.11
C SER A 77 -20.59 54.95 -61.86
N CYS A 78 -19.65 54.01 -61.95
CA CYS A 78 -19.13 53.21 -60.84
C CYS A 78 -17.85 53.80 -60.22
N LEU A 79 -17.51 55.06 -60.56
CA LEU A 79 -16.32 55.78 -60.08
C LEU A 79 -14.97 55.21 -60.57
N SER A 80 -14.98 54.29 -61.54
CA SER A 80 -13.79 53.84 -62.26
C SER A 80 -13.27 54.91 -63.25
N THR A 81 -12.01 54.80 -63.67
CA THR A 81 -11.40 55.72 -64.65
C THR A 81 -11.60 55.18 -66.06
N GLY A 82 -12.57 55.74 -66.79
CA GLY A 82 -12.86 55.40 -68.19
C GLY A 82 -12.15 56.30 -69.20
N SER A 83 -12.35 55.99 -70.48
CA SER A 83 -11.78 56.75 -71.61
C SER A 83 -12.88 57.33 -72.50
N ARG A 84 -12.65 58.52 -73.03
CA ARG A 84 -13.55 59.19 -73.99
C ARG A 84 -12.75 59.78 -75.14
N THR A 85 -13.34 59.72 -76.33
CA THR A 85 -12.73 60.26 -77.56
C THR A 85 -13.46 61.53 -77.98
N CYS A 86 -12.69 62.53 -78.40
CA CYS A 86 -13.21 63.77 -78.93
C CYS A 86 -13.85 63.56 -80.30
N SER A 87 -15.10 63.99 -80.45
CA SER A 87 -15.90 63.77 -81.65
C SER A 87 -15.45 64.63 -82.83
N ASP A 88 -16.06 64.34 -83.97
CA ASP A 88 -15.94 65.10 -85.22
C ASP A 88 -16.42 66.56 -85.13
N THR A 89 -17.09 66.93 -84.04
CA THR A 89 -17.55 68.28 -83.73
C THR A 89 -16.85 68.87 -82.50
N CYS A 90 -15.73 68.27 -82.08
CA CYS A 90 -14.87 68.74 -80.99
C CYS A 90 -15.59 68.82 -79.63
N VAL A 91 -16.45 67.83 -79.38
CA VAL A 91 -17.12 67.60 -78.11
C VAL A 91 -16.71 66.23 -77.61
N TRP A 92 -16.48 66.11 -76.30
CA TRP A 92 -16.18 64.81 -75.69
C TRP A 92 -17.33 63.81 -75.85
N GLY A 93 -17.04 62.60 -76.34
CA GLY A 93 -17.98 61.49 -76.35
C GLY A 93 -18.35 60.97 -74.95
N SER A 94 -19.27 60.02 -74.90
CA SER A 94 -19.61 59.29 -73.67
C SER A 94 -18.39 58.58 -73.09
N CYS A 95 -18.30 58.52 -71.76
CA CYS A 95 -17.26 57.77 -71.08
C CYS A 95 -17.43 56.27 -71.34
N VAL A 96 -16.38 55.62 -71.85
CA VAL A 96 -16.33 54.16 -72.03
C VAL A 96 -15.60 53.57 -70.82
N PRO A 97 -16.27 52.75 -70.00
CA PRO A 97 -15.63 52.05 -68.89
C PRO A 97 -14.50 51.11 -69.37
N PRO A 98 -13.46 50.88 -68.55
CA PRO A 98 -12.47 49.85 -68.80
C PRO A 98 -13.10 48.44 -68.76
N VAL A 99 -12.36 47.44 -69.24
CA VAL A 99 -12.75 46.03 -69.08
C VAL A 99 -12.56 45.61 -67.62
N GLU A 100 -13.43 44.73 -67.16
CA GLU A 100 -13.36 44.16 -65.81
C GLU A 100 -12.05 43.40 -65.58
N VAL A 101 -11.47 43.60 -64.39
CA VAL A 101 -10.28 42.86 -63.93
C VAL A 101 -10.55 42.28 -62.56
N CYS A 102 -10.11 41.05 -62.32
CA CYS A 102 -10.28 40.41 -61.01
C CYS A 102 -9.49 41.17 -59.93
N ASN A 103 -10.14 42.04 -59.17
CA ASN A 103 -9.53 42.82 -58.09
C ASN A 103 -10.48 43.17 -56.93
N GLY A 104 -11.74 42.72 -56.99
CA GLY A 104 -12.75 43.01 -55.97
C GLY A 104 -13.45 44.36 -56.13
N LEU A 105 -13.24 45.06 -57.24
CA LEU A 105 -13.90 46.30 -57.63
C LEU A 105 -14.74 46.07 -58.89
N ASP A 106 -15.55 47.06 -59.24
CA ASP A 106 -16.41 47.07 -60.44
C ASP A 106 -15.83 48.11 -61.40
N GLU A 107 -15.11 47.66 -62.43
CA GLU A 107 -14.42 48.53 -63.39
C GLU A 107 -15.29 48.86 -64.60
N ASP A 108 -16.04 47.88 -65.10
CA ASP A 108 -16.87 47.97 -66.29
C ASP A 108 -18.27 48.54 -66.02
N CYS A 109 -18.63 48.71 -64.73
CA CYS A 109 -19.89 49.23 -64.21
C CYS A 109 -21.11 48.33 -64.52
N ILE A 110 -20.93 47.03 -64.66
CA ILE A 110 -21.99 46.08 -65.00
C ILE A 110 -22.15 45.07 -63.87
N ASP A 111 -23.35 44.95 -63.30
CA ASP A 111 -23.74 43.89 -62.36
C ASP A 111 -22.85 43.72 -61.08
N GLY A 112 -21.90 44.62 -60.82
CA GLY A 112 -21.10 44.70 -59.59
C GLY A 112 -19.66 44.20 -59.74
N ALA A 113 -18.94 44.10 -58.62
CA ALA A 113 -17.51 43.79 -58.63
C ALA A 113 -17.19 42.40 -59.21
N ASP A 114 -16.11 42.32 -60.00
CA ASP A 114 -15.64 41.12 -60.70
C ASP A 114 -16.76 40.38 -61.47
N ASN A 115 -17.69 41.12 -62.05
CA ASN A 115 -18.74 40.56 -62.89
C ASN A 115 -18.15 39.83 -64.11
N GLY A 116 -18.80 38.74 -64.52
CA GLY A 116 -18.27 37.89 -65.59
C GLY A 116 -17.12 36.95 -65.15
N PHE A 117 -16.58 37.09 -63.94
CA PHE A 117 -15.75 36.07 -63.31
C PHE A 117 -16.58 35.06 -62.49
N THR A 118 -15.96 33.97 -62.04
CA THR A 118 -16.66 32.89 -61.31
C THR A 118 -17.05 33.30 -59.89
N CYS A 119 -16.35 34.28 -59.31
CA CYS A 119 -16.58 34.83 -57.98
C CYS A 119 -15.92 36.19 -57.81
N VAL A 120 -16.33 36.92 -56.77
CA VAL A 120 -15.72 38.19 -56.36
C VAL A 120 -14.48 37.91 -55.53
N MET A 121 -13.34 38.53 -55.86
CA MET A 121 -12.07 38.36 -55.18
C MET A 121 -12.25 38.54 -53.66
N GLY A 122 -11.76 37.58 -52.87
CA GLY A 122 -11.86 37.60 -51.42
C GLY A 122 -13.21 37.18 -50.84
N SER A 123 -14.21 36.89 -51.67
CA SER A 123 -15.46 36.29 -51.19
C SER A 123 -15.23 34.86 -50.66
N VAL A 124 -16.06 34.43 -49.71
CA VAL A 124 -15.98 33.10 -49.09
C VAL A 124 -17.30 32.35 -49.22
N ARG A 125 -17.24 31.03 -49.37
CA ARG A 125 -18.42 30.16 -49.34
C ARG A 125 -18.14 28.83 -48.66
N SER A 126 -19.20 28.16 -48.21
CA SER A 126 -19.13 26.80 -47.71
C SER A 126 -18.94 25.80 -48.86
N CYS A 127 -18.18 24.75 -48.61
CA CYS A 127 -17.99 23.61 -49.51
C CYS A 127 -18.09 22.30 -48.71
N THR A 128 -18.33 21.19 -49.41
CA THR A 128 -18.20 19.86 -48.81
C THR A 128 -16.80 19.35 -49.08
N THR A 129 -16.08 18.99 -48.02
CA THR A 129 -14.72 18.43 -48.10
C THR A 129 -14.75 16.98 -48.59
N GLY A 130 -13.57 16.39 -48.84
CA GLY A 130 -13.47 14.99 -49.29
C GLY A 130 -14.02 13.98 -48.27
N CYS A 131 -14.00 14.31 -46.98
CA CYS A 131 -14.52 13.48 -45.88
C CYS A 131 -15.99 13.80 -45.50
N GLY A 132 -16.60 14.82 -46.11
CA GLY A 132 -18.01 15.18 -45.91
C GLY A 132 -18.25 16.26 -44.83
N SER A 133 -17.19 16.82 -44.24
CA SER A 133 -17.25 18.00 -43.36
C SER A 133 -17.55 19.29 -44.15
N VAL A 134 -17.98 20.34 -43.44
CA VAL A 134 -18.27 21.66 -44.04
C VAL A 134 -17.02 22.52 -43.99
N GLY A 135 -16.31 22.59 -45.11
CA GLY A 135 -15.12 23.41 -45.29
C GLY A 135 -15.42 24.80 -45.86
N GLN A 136 -14.36 25.57 -46.11
CA GLN A 136 -14.45 26.91 -46.70
C GLN A 136 -13.63 27.02 -47.99
N GLN A 137 -14.19 27.66 -49.02
CA GLN A 137 -13.46 28.12 -50.21
C GLN A 137 -13.37 29.64 -50.17
N THR A 138 -12.22 30.17 -50.57
CA THR A 138 -12.01 31.61 -50.78
C THR A 138 -11.79 31.85 -52.26
N CYS A 139 -12.41 32.89 -52.80
CA CYS A 139 -12.17 33.35 -54.16
C CYS A 139 -10.79 33.98 -54.23
N ASP A 140 -9.89 33.40 -55.03
CA ASP A 140 -8.50 33.82 -55.11
C ASP A 140 -8.28 35.00 -56.07
N GLY A 141 -7.00 35.37 -56.26
CA GLY A 141 -6.65 36.50 -57.12
C GLY A 141 -6.83 36.28 -58.63
N SER A 142 -7.28 35.09 -59.03
CA SER A 142 -7.75 34.78 -60.39
C SER A 142 -9.27 34.74 -60.51
N CYS A 143 -9.99 35.06 -59.42
CA CYS A 143 -11.45 34.96 -59.34
C CYS A 143 -11.97 33.55 -59.63
N GLU A 144 -11.18 32.56 -59.20
CA GLU A 144 -11.53 31.16 -59.13
C GLU A 144 -11.68 30.74 -57.66
N TRP A 145 -12.52 29.74 -57.41
CA TRP A 145 -12.67 29.20 -56.06
C TRP A 145 -11.47 28.34 -55.72
N SER A 146 -10.83 28.62 -54.58
CA SER A 146 -9.75 27.78 -54.03
C SER A 146 -10.20 26.33 -53.81
N ALA A 147 -9.23 25.44 -53.55
CA ALA A 147 -9.56 24.15 -52.95
C ALA A 147 -10.37 24.33 -51.65
N CYS A 148 -11.26 23.38 -51.37
CA CYS A 148 -12.04 23.37 -50.14
C CYS A 148 -11.08 23.11 -48.97
N VAL A 149 -10.94 24.10 -48.07
CA VAL A 149 -10.14 23.97 -46.86
C VAL A 149 -11.01 23.35 -45.76
N PRO A 150 -10.66 22.16 -45.23
CA PRO A 150 -11.37 21.56 -44.12
C PRO A 150 -11.34 22.43 -42.84
N PRO A 151 -12.36 22.33 -41.98
CA PRO A 151 -12.33 22.96 -40.65
C PRO A 151 -11.25 22.33 -39.76
N VAL A 152 -11.03 22.93 -38.58
CA VAL A 152 -10.22 22.30 -37.53
C VAL A 152 -11.00 21.17 -36.87
N GLU A 153 -10.29 20.15 -36.41
CA GLU A 153 -10.85 19.00 -35.70
C GLU A 153 -11.63 19.40 -34.45
N VAL A 154 -12.81 18.79 -34.27
CA VAL A 154 -13.60 18.92 -33.04
C VAL A 154 -14.01 17.55 -32.53
N CYS A 155 -13.97 17.37 -31.22
CA CYS A 155 -14.38 16.11 -30.59
C CYS A 155 -15.85 15.78 -30.87
N ASN A 156 -16.12 14.97 -31.88
CA ASN A 156 -17.46 14.58 -32.30
C ASN A 156 -17.55 13.15 -32.86
N GLY A 157 -16.43 12.41 -32.87
CA GLY A 157 -16.34 11.06 -33.41
C GLY A 157 -16.32 11.00 -34.95
N ARG A 158 -15.91 12.08 -35.62
CA ARG A 158 -15.73 12.18 -37.08
C ARG A 158 -14.40 12.85 -37.38
N ASP A 159 -13.89 12.60 -38.58
CA ASP A 159 -12.74 13.29 -39.17
C ASP A 159 -13.25 14.61 -39.78
N ASP A 160 -13.02 15.73 -39.11
CA ASP A 160 -13.50 17.06 -39.53
C ASP A 160 -12.48 17.76 -40.44
N ASP A 161 -11.18 17.59 -40.17
CA ASP A 161 -10.10 18.20 -40.93
C ASP A 161 -9.62 17.39 -42.16
N CYS A 162 -10.21 16.22 -42.37
CA CYS A 162 -9.96 15.28 -43.46
C CYS A 162 -8.50 14.79 -43.55
N ASP A 163 -7.78 14.68 -42.44
CA ASP A 163 -6.41 14.14 -42.43
C ASP A 163 -6.35 12.60 -42.48
N GLY A 164 -7.51 11.93 -42.29
CA GLY A 164 -7.66 10.48 -42.27
C GLY A 164 -7.71 9.86 -40.88
N SER A 165 -7.66 10.67 -39.83
CA SER A 165 -7.81 10.30 -38.43
C SER A 165 -9.11 10.88 -37.88
N THR A 166 -9.64 10.30 -36.81
CA THR A 166 -10.86 10.81 -36.16
C THR A 166 -10.48 11.37 -34.80
N ASP A 167 -11.00 12.56 -34.46
CA ASP A 167 -10.71 13.27 -33.22
C ASP A 167 -9.19 13.34 -32.91
N ASP A 168 -8.35 13.59 -33.92
CA ASP A 168 -6.92 13.75 -33.69
C ASP A 168 -6.60 15.07 -32.97
N GLY A 169 -5.46 15.10 -32.28
CA GLY A 169 -5.13 16.20 -31.36
C GLY A 169 -5.86 16.17 -30.01
N PHE A 170 -6.76 15.20 -29.77
CA PHE A 170 -7.35 14.90 -28.47
C PHE A 170 -6.74 13.65 -27.80
N ASP A 171 -7.07 13.39 -26.53
CA ASP A 171 -6.54 12.23 -25.78
C ASP A 171 -7.10 10.89 -26.28
N CYS A 172 -8.30 10.90 -26.87
CA CYS A 172 -9.00 9.72 -27.37
C CYS A 172 -10.15 10.05 -28.32
N ILE A 173 -10.58 9.05 -29.09
CA ILE A 173 -11.73 9.13 -29.99
C ILE A 173 -13.02 9.05 -29.19
N GLN A 174 -13.99 9.95 -29.42
CA GLN A 174 -15.24 9.97 -28.69
C GLN A 174 -15.94 8.60 -28.72
N GLY A 175 -16.29 8.08 -27.53
CA GLY A 175 -16.96 6.78 -27.39
C GLY A 175 -16.06 5.56 -27.58
N ALA A 176 -14.77 5.73 -27.93
CA ALA A 176 -13.82 4.64 -27.88
C ALA A 176 -13.72 4.07 -26.46
N SER A 177 -13.46 2.78 -26.37
CA SER A 177 -13.26 2.07 -25.11
C SER A 177 -11.96 1.30 -25.14
N GLU A 178 -11.24 1.32 -24.03
CA GLU A 178 -10.00 0.57 -23.89
C GLU A 178 -9.86 -0.04 -22.49
N VAL A 179 -8.91 -0.97 -22.37
CA VAL A 179 -8.58 -1.58 -21.08
C VAL A 179 -7.80 -0.58 -20.23
N CYS A 180 -8.15 -0.49 -18.96
CA CYS A 180 -7.44 0.29 -17.97
C CYS A 180 -7.12 -0.58 -16.75
N THR A 181 -6.13 -0.15 -15.97
CA THR A 181 -5.77 -0.81 -14.72
C THR A 181 -5.71 0.18 -13.57
N VAL A 182 -6.16 -0.25 -12.38
CA VAL A 182 -6.00 0.48 -11.12
C VAL A 182 -5.56 -0.54 -10.08
N GLY A 183 -4.37 -0.35 -9.50
CA GLY A 183 -3.73 -1.40 -8.71
C GLY A 183 -3.55 -2.68 -9.54
N SER A 184 -3.96 -3.81 -8.98
CA SER A 184 -3.98 -5.12 -9.65
C SER A 184 -5.29 -5.42 -10.38
N CYS A 185 -6.23 -4.48 -10.42
CA CYS A 185 -7.52 -4.63 -11.09
C CYS A 185 -7.45 -4.21 -12.55
N SER A 186 -8.15 -4.95 -13.41
CA SER A 186 -8.36 -4.61 -14.82
C SER A 186 -9.82 -4.23 -15.04
N GLY A 187 -10.04 -3.17 -15.81
CA GLY A 187 -11.37 -2.65 -16.14
C GLY A 187 -11.42 -2.06 -17.54
N SER A 188 -12.47 -1.30 -17.81
CA SER A 188 -12.62 -0.55 -19.06
C SER A 188 -12.87 0.92 -18.79
N ARG A 189 -12.32 1.80 -19.62
CA ARG A 189 -12.66 3.22 -19.62
C ARG A 189 -13.18 3.63 -20.99
N THR A 190 -14.15 4.53 -20.99
CA THR A 190 -14.76 5.06 -22.21
C THR A 190 -14.37 6.52 -22.37
N CYS A 191 -14.04 6.90 -23.60
CA CYS A 191 -13.72 8.27 -23.96
C CYS A 191 -14.98 9.14 -23.90
N SER A 192 -14.92 10.23 -23.15
CA SER A 192 -16.05 11.13 -22.92
C SER A 192 -16.38 11.98 -24.15
N ALA A 193 -17.49 12.73 -24.08
CA ALA A 193 -17.86 13.70 -25.11
C ALA A 193 -16.92 14.92 -25.21
N SER A 194 -15.94 15.04 -24.31
CA SER A 194 -14.86 16.02 -24.38
C SER A 194 -13.54 15.41 -24.86
N CYS A 195 -13.57 14.19 -25.40
CA CYS A 195 -12.40 13.44 -25.88
C CYS A 195 -11.29 13.31 -24.83
N THR A 196 -11.73 13.09 -23.59
CA THR A 196 -10.88 12.78 -22.43
C THR A 196 -11.31 11.43 -21.87
N TRP A 197 -10.34 10.62 -21.44
CA TRP A 197 -10.62 9.34 -20.82
C TRP A 197 -11.36 9.52 -19.50
N GLY A 198 -12.48 8.82 -19.35
CA GLY A 198 -13.16 8.69 -18.06
C GLY A 198 -12.34 7.89 -17.04
N GLY A 199 -12.89 7.77 -15.82
CA GLY A 199 -12.36 6.87 -14.81
C GLY A 199 -12.41 5.41 -15.26
N CYS A 200 -11.57 4.57 -14.65
CA CYS A 200 -11.57 3.14 -14.94
C CYS A 200 -12.76 2.45 -14.27
N ASP A 201 -13.69 1.91 -15.06
CA ASP A 201 -14.77 1.07 -14.55
C ASP A 201 -14.23 -0.34 -14.32
N LEU A 202 -14.11 -0.71 -13.05
CA LEU A 202 -13.61 -2.02 -12.60
C LEU A 202 -14.71 -3.07 -12.49
N GLY A 203 -15.93 -2.74 -12.93
CA GLY A 203 -17.10 -3.60 -12.84
C GLY A 203 -17.87 -3.45 -11.52
N PRO A 204 -18.90 -4.28 -11.31
CA PRO A 204 -19.73 -4.19 -10.11
C PRO A 204 -18.94 -4.57 -8.86
N ALA A 205 -19.25 -3.87 -7.76
CA ALA A 205 -18.71 -4.18 -6.45
C ALA A 205 -18.95 -5.65 -6.04
N PRO A 206 -17.99 -6.28 -5.33
CA PRO A 206 -18.18 -7.58 -4.71
C PRO A 206 -19.40 -7.62 -3.79
N GLY A 207 -20.07 -8.77 -3.67
CA GLY A 207 -21.27 -8.91 -2.83
C GLY A 207 -21.03 -8.68 -1.33
N ASN A 208 -19.78 -8.60 -0.90
CA ASN A 208 -19.35 -8.34 0.47
C ASN A 208 -18.58 -7.02 0.64
N ASP A 209 -18.74 -6.08 -0.30
CA ASP A 209 -18.25 -4.69 -0.26
C ASP A 209 -19.01 -3.83 0.78
N ALA A 210 -20.22 -4.25 1.16
CA ALA A 210 -21.02 -3.55 2.16
C ALA A 210 -20.96 -4.24 3.53
N CYS A 211 -20.54 -3.46 4.53
CA CYS A 211 -20.58 -3.80 5.94
C CYS A 211 -22.01 -4.20 6.37
N SER A 212 -22.26 -5.49 6.60
CA SER A 212 -23.59 -6.01 6.95
C SER A 212 -23.50 -7.39 7.62
N ASP A 213 -24.56 -7.79 8.34
CA ASP A 213 -24.62 -9.12 8.98
C ASP A 213 -24.82 -10.27 7.98
N THR A 214 -25.05 -9.94 6.71
CA THR A 214 -25.25 -10.90 5.62
C THR A 214 -23.98 -11.26 4.86
N VAL A 215 -22.83 -10.65 5.18
CA VAL A 215 -21.55 -10.96 4.54
C VAL A 215 -21.17 -12.43 4.77
N PRO A 216 -20.34 -13.03 3.89
CA PRO A 216 -20.00 -14.44 3.97
C PRO A 216 -19.33 -14.81 5.31
N LEU A 217 -19.70 -15.98 5.84
CA LEU A 217 -19.00 -16.58 6.98
C LEU A 217 -17.63 -17.08 6.55
N LEU A 218 -16.59 -16.53 7.17
CA LEU A 218 -15.23 -17.01 7.11
C LEU A 218 -15.09 -18.24 8.00
N THR A 219 -14.58 -19.30 7.41
CA THR A 219 -14.22 -20.55 8.10
C THR A 219 -12.73 -20.79 7.87
N ALA A 220 -12.11 -21.62 8.71
CA ALA A 220 -10.75 -22.07 8.47
C ALA A 220 -10.58 -22.64 7.05
N GLY A 221 -9.42 -22.39 6.44
CA GLY A 221 -9.08 -22.76 5.07
C GLY A 221 -8.60 -21.58 4.23
N VAL A 222 -8.54 -21.80 2.92
CA VAL A 222 -8.08 -20.82 1.93
C VAL A 222 -9.26 -20.37 1.07
N ARG A 223 -9.38 -19.07 0.85
CA ARG A 223 -10.41 -18.46 0.01
C ARG A 223 -9.80 -17.44 -0.93
N THR A 224 -10.39 -17.30 -2.11
CA THR A 224 -10.09 -16.21 -3.03
C THR A 224 -11.18 -15.15 -2.96
N GLY A 225 -10.80 -13.91 -3.18
CA GLY A 225 -11.70 -12.75 -3.21
C GLY A 225 -11.13 -11.65 -4.09
N THR A 226 -11.82 -10.52 -4.17
CA THR A 226 -11.35 -9.34 -4.90
C THR A 226 -11.89 -8.07 -4.24
N THR A 227 -11.10 -7.00 -4.27
CA THR A 227 -11.51 -5.63 -3.95
C THR A 227 -11.74 -4.79 -5.21
N CYS A 228 -11.63 -5.38 -6.40
CA CYS A 228 -11.93 -4.68 -7.66
C CYS A 228 -13.40 -4.26 -7.71
N GLY A 229 -13.64 -2.97 -7.94
CA GLY A 229 -14.99 -2.39 -7.96
C GLY A 229 -15.60 -2.14 -6.58
N ALA A 230 -14.90 -2.52 -5.50
CA ALA A 230 -15.29 -2.17 -4.13
C ALA A 230 -15.07 -0.67 -3.88
N ILE A 231 -15.71 -0.16 -2.83
CA ILE A 231 -15.58 1.23 -2.37
C ILE A 231 -14.99 1.18 -0.97
N ASP A 232 -14.06 2.09 -0.69
CA ASP A 232 -13.58 2.32 0.68
C ASP A 232 -14.76 2.80 1.56
N ARG A 233 -15.27 1.92 2.42
CA ARG A 233 -16.36 2.21 3.37
C ARG A 233 -15.88 2.30 4.80
N THR A 234 -14.68 1.80 5.07
CA THR A 234 -14.13 1.77 6.40
C THR A 234 -13.26 2.97 6.64
N THR A 235 -13.66 3.77 7.63
CA THR A 235 -12.71 4.71 8.21
C THR A 235 -11.81 3.92 9.15
N TRP A 236 -10.54 3.78 8.74
CA TRP A 236 -9.49 3.22 9.58
C TRP A 236 -9.55 3.87 10.96
N SER A 237 -9.50 3.05 12.01
CA SER A 237 -9.38 3.53 13.40
C SER A 237 -8.15 2.86 14.01
N PRO A 238 -7.25 3.62 14.66
CA PRO A 238 -6.09 3.03 15.30
C PRO A 238 -6.52 2.05 16.39
N ALA A 239 -6.08 0.80 16.26
CA ALA A 239 -5.99 -0.14 17.39
C ALA A 239 -4.53 -0.23 17.83
N ALA A 240 -4.31 -0.68 19.08
CA ALA A 240 -2.96 -0.83 19.61
C ALA A 240 -2.11 -1.74 18.71
N GLY A 241 -0.91 -1.28 18.35
CA GLY A 241 0.04 -2.06 17.55
C GLY A 241 -0.04 -1.88 16.03
N CYS A 242 -0.89 -0.99 15.50
CA CYS A 242 -1.00 -0.77 14.05
C CYS A 242 -0.68 0.65 13.63
N ALA A 243 0.01 0.77 12.49
CA ALA A 243 0.24 2.05 11.83
C ALA A 243 -1.01 2.53 11.08
N ALA A 244 -1.07 3.84 10.85
CA ALA A 244 -2.12 4.44 10.02
C ALA A 244 -1.96 4.01 8.56
N SER A 245 -3.02 3.47 7.96
CA SER A 245 -3.17 3.38 6.50
C SER A 245 -4.06 4.52 6.00
N ALA A 246 -3.92 4.86 4.72
CA ALA A 246 -4.81 5.83 4.08
C ALA A 246 -6.18 5.23 3.74
N GLY A 247 -6.31 3.90 3.83
CA GLY A 247 -7.50 3.15 3.44
C GLY A 247 -7.59 2.97 1.92
N GLY A 248 -8.22 1.88 1.50
CA GLY A 248 -8.51 1.60 0.12
C GLY A 248 -9.84 0.85 -0.02
N PRO A 249 -10.16 0.36 -1.23
CA PRO A 249 -11.34 -0.47 -1.43
C PRO A 249 -11.32 -1.70 -0.52
N ASP A 250 -12.40 -1.92 0.22
CA ASP A 250 -12.48 -2.93 1.29
C ASP A 250 -13.56 -3.98 1.03
N VAL A 251 -13.40 -5.15 1.65
CA VAL A 251 -14.43 -6.19 1.68
C VAL A 251 -14.49 -6.89 3.03
N PHE A 252 -15.68 -7.34 3.39
CA PHE A 252 -16.01 -7.83 4.71
C PHE A 252 -16.30 -9.33 4.74
N TYR A 253 -15.92 -9.97 5.83
CA TYR A 253 -16.33 -11.32 6.18
C TYR A 253 -16.75 -11.36 7.64
N ARG A 254 -17.69 -12.23 7.99
CA ARG A 254 -18.02 -12.50 9.40
C ARG A 254 -17.26 -13.73 9.87
N LEU A 255 -16.80 -13.74 11.10
CA LEU A 255 -16.02 -14.80 11.71
C LEU A 255 -16.68 -15.17 13.04
N GLN A 256 -17.15 -16.42 13.15
CA GLN A 256 -17.74 -16.91 14.39
C GLN A 256 -16.69 -17.71 15.16
N ILE A 257 -16.43 -17.30 16.40
CA ILE A 257 -15.58 -18.01 17.36
C ILE A 257 -16.50 -18.65 18.41
N THR A 258 -16.39 -19.96 18.60
CA THR A 258 -17.26 -20.73 19.51
C THR A 258 -16.59 -21.02 20.85
N GLU A 259 -15.27 -21.08 20.86
CA GLU A 259 -14.41 -21.24 22.03
C GLU A 259 -13.17 -20.37 21.85
N ARG A 260 -12.53 -19.94 22.95
CA ARG A 260 -11.34 -19.09 22.89
C ARG A 260 -10.30 -19.71 21.97
N SER A 261 -9.87 -18.98 20.95
CA SER A 261 -9.04 -19.53 19.87
C SER A 261 -8.01 -18.52 19.39
N GLN A 262 -6.83 -19.01 19.06
CA GLN A 262 -5.88 -18.28 18.23
C GLN A 262 -6.37 -18.29 16.78
N VAL A 263 -6.53 -17.11 16.22
CA VAL A 263 -6.90 -16.88 14.83
C VAL A 263 -5.69 -16.32 14.09
N VAL A 264 -5.32 -16.99 13.01
CA VAL A 264 -4.27 -16.53 12.09
C VAL A 264 -4.92 -16.23 10.74
N LEU A 265 -4.76 -15.00 10.27
CA LEU A 265 -5.25 -14.51 8.99
C LEU A 265 -4.06 -14.09 8.14
N THR A 266 -4.07 -14.45 6.86
CA THR A 266 -3.02 -14.02 5.91
C THR A 266 -3.67 -13.68 4.58
N ALA A 267 -3.52 -12.44 4.14
CA ALA A 267 -4.03 -11.95 2.87
C ALA A 267 -2.86 -11.65 1.92
N THR A 268 -2.93 -12.16 0.69
CA THR A 268 -1.91 -11.96 -0.34
C THR A 268 -2.56 -11.60 -1.68
N GLY A 269 -1.81 -10.94 -2.56
CA GLY A 269 -2.23 -10.60 -3.93
C GLY A 269 -2.06 -9.12 -4.26
N PHE A 270 -2.11 -8.25 -3.26
CA PHE A 270 -1.77 -6.83 -3.32
C PHE A 270 -1.39 -6.33 -1.91
N ASN A 271 -1.07 -5.04 -1.79
CA ASN A 271 -0.79 -4.40 -0.50
C ASN A 271 -2.07 -4.30 0.34
N THR A 272 -2.32 -5.32 1.16
CA THR A 272 -3.56 -5.50 1.92
C THR A 272 -3.36 -5.06 3.35
N VAL A 273 -4.37 -4.43 3.95
CA VAL A 273 -4.49 -4.26 5.40
C VAL A 273 -5.56 -5.23 5.90
N LEU A 274 -5.23 -6.02 6.92
CA LEU A 274 -6.18 -6.88 7.63
C LEU A 274 -6.55 -6.24 8.96
N TYR A 275 -7.83 -6.26 9.30
CA TYR A 275 -8.26 -5.97 10.67
C TYR A 275 -9.52 -6.73 11.06
N VAL A 276 -9.67 -6.92 12.38
CA VAL A 276 -10.75 -7.66 13.00
C VAL A 276 -11.54 -6.72 13.90
N ARG A 277 -12.87 -6.72 13.76
CA ARG A 277 -13.81 -5.94 14.57
C ARG A 277 -14.72 -6.85 15.38
N ALA A 278 -15.02 -6.47 16.62
CA ALA A 278 -15.83 -7.27 17.53
C ALA A 278 -17.33 -6.96 17.45
N ALA A 279 -18.15 -8.00 17.61
CA ALA A 279 -19.61 -8.03 17.74
C ALA A 279 -20.42 -7.55 16.52
N THR A 280 -20.08 -6.40 15.95
CA THR A 280 -20.76 -5.80 14.81
C THR A 280 -19.74 -5.35 13.78
N CYS A 281 -20.18 -5.19 12.53
CA CYS A 281 -19.29 -4.80 11.45
C CYS A 281 -18.67 -3.39 11.65
N GLY A 282 -19.40 -2.46 12.29
CA GLY A 282 -18.87 -1.16 12.73
C GLY A 282 -18.28 -1.15 14.15
N GLY A 283 -18.06 -2.33 14.73
CA GLY A 283 -17.60 -2.48 16.11
C GLY A 283 -16.16 -2.05 16.33
N ALA A 284 -15.73 -2.15 17.59
CA ALA A 284 -14.36 -1.84 17.99
C ALA A 284 -13.38 -2.78 17.27
N GLN A 285 -12.33 -2.19 16.71
CA GLN A 285 -11.22 -2.93 16.14
C GLN A 285 -10.40 -3.56 17.26
N VAL A 286 -10.24 -4.88 17.23
CA VAL A 286 -9.53 -5.65 18.25
C VAL A 286 -8.13 -6.06 17.81
N ALA A 287 -7.89 -6.14 16.50
CA ALA A 287 -6.59 -6.48 15.95
C ALA A 287 -6.45 -6.00 14.51
N CYS A 288 -5.22 -5.78 14.06
CA CYS A 288 -4.91 -5.33 12.72
C CYS A 288 -3.46 -5.65 12.33
N ASN A 289 -3.19 -5.68 11.03
CA ASN A 289 -1.85 -5.73 10.45
C ASN A 289 -1.90 -5.22 9.00
N ASP A 290 -0.92 -4.42 8.62
CA ASP A 290 -0.76 -3.87 7.26
C ASP A 290 0.26 -4.71 6.48
N ASP A 291 1.52 -4.71 6.93
CA ASP A 291 2.53 -5.60 6.37
C ASP A 291 2.86 -6.75 7.33
N GLY A 292 2.76 -7.97 6.82
CA GLY A 292 3.19 -9.17 7.50
C GLY A 292 4.68 -9.46 7.20
N PRO A 293 5.52 -9.82 8.19
CA PRO A 293 6.94 -10.12 7.96
C PRO A 293 7.19 -11.32 7.03
N VAL A 294 6.15 -12.07 6.67
CA VAL A 294 6.20 -13.33 5.90
C VAL A 294 5.61 -13.19 4.49
N VAL A 295 4.83 -12.14 4.21
CA VAL A 295 4.15 -11.94 2.92
C VAL A 295 4.25 -10.48 2.51
N LEU A 296 5.04 -10.16 1.47
CA LEU A 296 5.18 -8.80 0.97
C LEU A 296 4.95 -8.76 -0.55
N PRO A 297 4.05 -7.88 -1.07
CA PRO A 297 3.10 -7.06 -0.32
C PRO A 297 1.90 -7.91 0.16
N GLY A 298 1.56 -7.82 1.46
CA GLY A 298 0.49 -8.61 2.07
C GLY A 298 0.44 -8.48 3.59
N SER A 299 -0.74 -8.68 4.18
CA SER A 299 -0.94 -8.62 5.63
C SER A 299 -1.01 -10.02 6.24
N ALA A 300 -0.45 -10.16 7.44
CA ALA A 300 -0.58 -11.34 8.27
C ALA A 300 -0.87 -10.95 9.73
N LEU A 301 -1.99 -11.41 10.25
CA LEU A 301 -2.46 -11.10 11.59
C LEU A 301 -2.63 -12.37 12.42
N THR A 302 -2.08 -12.36 13.64
CA THR A 302 -2.32 -13.38 14.66
C THR A 302 -2.96 -12.72 15.87
N VAL A 303 -4.10 -13.22 16.32
CA VAL A 303 -4.84 -12.69 17.48
C VAL A 303 -5.55 -13.82 18.22
N THR A 304 -5.57 -13.78 19.55
CA THR A 304 -6.44 -14.65 20.35
C THR A 304 -7.79 -13.98 20.55
N LEU A 305 -8.87 -14.67 20.21
CA LEU A 305 -10.24 -14.16 20.29
C LEU A 305 -11.07 -15.02 21.24
N ASP A 306 -11.82 -14.36 22.11
CA ASP A 306 -12.85 -15.00 22.93
C ASP A 306 -14.08 -15.41 22.10
N PRO A 307 -14.92 -16.33 22.63
CA PRO A 307 -16.17 -16.72 21.97
C PRO A 307 -17.02 -15.51 21.61
N GLY A 308 -17.40 -15.41 20.35
CA GLY A 308 -18.11 -14.23 19.86
C GLY A 308 -18.20 -14.17 18.34
N LEU A 309 -18.96 -13.19 17.86
CA LEU A 309 -19.01 -12.83 16.45
C LEU A 309 -18.01 -11.70 16.19
N TYR A 310 -17.23 -11.84 15.12
CA TYR A 310 -16.27 -10.87 14.67
C TYR A 310 -16.46 -10.59 13.18
N TYR A 311 -15.88 -9.49 12.71
CA TYR A 311 -15.83 -9.13 11.30
C TYR A 311 -14.38 -8.96 10.89
N VAL A 312 -13.96 -9.70 9.86
CA VAL A 312 -12.65 -9.58 9.23
C VAL A 312 -12.81 -8.69 8.01
N VAL A 313 -11.95 -7.68 7.91
CA VAL A 313 -11.92 -6.78 6.75
C VAL A 313 -10.60 -6.97 6.03
N VAL A 314 -10.69 -7.16 4.73
CA VAL A 314 -9.56 -7.11 3.80
C VAL A 314 -9.64 -5.79 3.07
N ASP A 315 -8.68 -4.92 3.32
CA ASP A 315 -8.66 -3.53 2.90
C ASP A 315 -7.38 -3.26 2.08
N GLY A 316 -7.37 -2.17 1.31
CA GLY A 316 -6.18 -1.64 0.67
C GLY A 316 -5.38 -0.74 1.61
N HIS A 317 -4.05 -0.75 1.48
CA HIS A 317 -3.22 0.22 2.20
C HIS A 317 -3.54 1.68 1.81
N ASP A 318 -3.84 1.89 0.52
CA ASP A 318 -4.21 3.17 -0.09
C ASP A 318 -5.24 2.97 -1.21
N ALA A 319 -5.73 4.09 -1.77
CA ALA A 319 -6.72 4.11 -2.84
C ALA A 319 -6.31 3.37 -4.13
N THR A 320 -5.03 3.05 -4.31
CA THR A 320 -4.50 2.31 -5.46
C THR A 320 -4.13 0.86 -5.13
N SER A 321 -4.28 0.45 -3.87
CA SER A 321 -3.99 -0.89 -3.38
C SER A 321 -5.27 -1.73 -3.40
N LEU A 322 -5.62 -2.22 -4.58
CA LEU A 322 -6.78 -3.11 -4.78
C LEU A 322 -6.46 -4.22 -5.78
N GLY A 323 -7.17 -5.34 -5.67
CA GLY A 323 -6.89 -6.51 -6.50
C GLY A 323 -7.66 -7.75 -6.10
N ALA A 324 -7.43 -8.81 -6.87
CA ALA A 324 -7.73 -10.16 -6.42
C ALA A 324 -6.79 -10.54 -5.26
N PHE A 325 -7.32 -11.25 -4.27
CA PHE A 325 -6.54 -11.72 -3.12
C PHE A 325 -6.82 -13.18 -2.76
N THR A 326 -5.88 -13.78 -2.04
CA THR A 326 -6.05 -15.05 -1.34
C THR A 326 -6.01 -14.80 0.17
N LEU A 327 -7.08 -15.15 0.87
CA LEU A 327 -7.19 -15.10 2.33
C LEU A 327 -7.07 -16.51 2.90
N THR A 328 -6.01 -16.75 3.66
CA THR A 328 -5.82 -17.97 4.46
C THR A 328 -6.26 -17.71 5.89
N THR A 329 -7.06 -18.61 6.46
CA THR A 329 -7.58 -18.52 7.82
C THR A 329 -7.28 -19.81 8.56
N SER A 330 -6.61 -19.70 9.71
CA SER A 330 -6.49 -20.76 10.71
C SER A 330 -7.21 -20.35 11.98
N ILE A 331 -7.95 -21.27 12.58
CA ILE A 331 -8.63 -21.09 13.86
C ILE A 331 -8.26 -22.31 14.69
N THR A 332 -7.48 -22.09 15.74
CA THR A 332 -7.00 -23.16 16.60
C THR A 332 -7.41 -22.84 18.03
N PRO A 333 -8.19 -23.71 18.70
CA PRO A 333 -8.59 -23.50 20.09
C PRO A 333 -7.39 -23.31 21.00
N SER A 334 -7.49 -22.36 21.92
CA SER A 334 -6.53 -22.19 23.00
C SER A 334 -6.73 -23.31 24.03
N PRO A 335 -5.68 -23.67 24.80
CA PRO A 335 -5.81 -24.63 25.89
C PRO A 335 -6.93 -24.25 26.86
N ALA A 336 -7.67 -25.23 27.39
CA ALA A 336 -8.81 -24.95 28.27
C ALA A 336 -8.42 -24.15 29.52
N HIS A 337 -7.18 -24.33 29.99
CA HIS A 337 -6.64 -23.72 31.20
C HIS A 337 -5.76 -22.48 30.94
N ASP A 338 -5.93 -21.85 29.78
CA ASP A 338 -5.41 -20.52 29.43
C ASP A 338 -5.97 -19.42 30.35
N LEU A 339 -7.22 -19.57 30.78
CA LEU A 339 -7.86 -18.64 31.72
C LEU A 339 -8.07 -19.28 33.09
N CYS A 340 -8.04 -18.46 34.13
CA CYS A 340 -8.40 -18.82 35.51
C CYS A 340 -9.71 -19.63 35.64
N ALA A 341 -10.71 -19.33 34.81
CA ALA A 341 -12.00 -20.04 34.82
C ALA A 341 -11.88 -21.52 34.40
N GLY A 342 -10.90 -21.84 33.56
CA GLY A 342 -10.61 -23.19 33.09
C GLY A 342 -9.36 -23.81 33.72
N ALA A 343 -8.80 -23.19 34.76
CA ALA A 343 -7.55 -23.62 35.40
C ALA A 343 -7.54 -25.13 35.67
N GLN A 344 -6.48 -25.80 35.21
CA GLN A 344 -6.36 -27.24 35.27
C GLN A 344 -6.16 -27.70 36.71
N GLU A 345 -7.05 -28.57 37.19
CA GLU A 345 -6.93 -29.11 38.53
C GLU A 345 -5.76 -30.08 38.64
N ILE A 346 -4.87 -29.81 39.58
CA ILE A 346 -3.82 -30.74 39.99
C ILE A 346 -4.40 -31.57 41.14
N ALA A 347 -4.82 -32.78 40.79
CA ALA A 347 -5.35 -33.73 41.76
C ALA A 347 -4.21 -34.40 42.52
N PHE A 348 -4.24 -34.29 43.84
CA PHE A 348 -3.41 -35.12 44.72
C PHE A 348 -4.30 -36.12 45.46
N SER A 349 -3.84 -37.36 45.53
CA SER A 349 -4.38 -38.32 46.49
C SER A 349 -3.89 -37.97 47.90
N THR A 350 -4.46 -38.60 48.92
CA THR A 350 -3.84 -38.67 50.26
C THR A 350 -2.62 -39.62 50.23
N GLY A 351 -1.73 -39.42 49.27
CA GLY A 351 -0.57 -40.28 49.01
C GLY A 351 0.44 -40.29 50.17
N THR A 352 1.65 -40.74 49.85
CA THR A 352 2.76 -40.80 50.81
C THR A 352 2.97 -39.43 51.48
N ALA A 353 3.37 -39.41 52.76
CA ALA A 353 3.71 -38.18 53.48
C ALA A 353 2.56 -37.17 53.68
N GLY A 354 1.29 -37.60 53.64
CA GLY A 354 0.14 -36.70 53.83
C GLY A 354 -0.22 -35.84 52.61
N GLY A 355 0.31 -36.15 51.42
CA GLY A 355 0.07 -35.45 50.16
C GLY A 355 0.41 -36.26 48.90
N GLY A 356 0.75 -35.59 47.80
CA GLY A 356 1.08 -36.22 46.51
C GLY A 356 1.98 -35.35 45.63
N GLY A 357 2.57 -35.95 44.59
CA GLY A 357 3.44 -35.28 43.64
C GLY A 357 3.03 -35.62 42.21
N THR A 358 3.17 -34.66 41.30
CA THR A 358 2.89 -34.87 39.88
C THR A 358 3.89 -34.15 39.00
N VAL A 359 4.17 -34.74 37.84
CA VAL A 359 4.93 -34.11 36.76
C VAL A 359 4.01 -33.97 35.56
N ILE A 360 3.77 -32.73 35.16
CA ILE A 360 2.94 -32.36 34.01
C ILE A 360 3.89 -31.92 32.91
N THR A 361 3.73 -32.48 31.70
CA THR A 361 4.40 -31.99 30.50
C THR A 361 3.35 -31.32 29.63
N ASP A 362 3.55 -30.04 29.32
CA ASP A 362 2.61 -29.24 28.56
C ASP A 362 3.35 -28.24 27.65
N SER A 363 2.63 -27.35 26.97
CA SER A 363 3.23 -26.35 26.09
C SER A 363 2.52 -25.01 26.17
N LEU A 364 3.31 -23.93 26.16
CA LEU A 364 2.82 -22.56 26.02
C LEU A 364 2.37 -22.24 24.58
N ALA A 365 2.43 -23.21 23.66
CA ALA A 365 1.88 -23.04 22.32
C ALA A 365 0.37 -22.82 22.39
N LEU A 366 -0.13 -21.85 21.60
CA LEU A 366 -1.56 -21.47 21.50
C LEU A 366 -2.17 -20.82 22.76
N ALA A 367 -1.47 -20.84 23.90
CA ALA A 367 -1.81 -20.03 25.06
C ALA A 367 -1.69 -18.53 24.75
N ALA A 368 -2.44 -17.69 25.45
CA ALA A 368 -2.41 -16.25 25.34
C ALA A 368 -1.61 -15.62 26.51
N ASP A 369 -1.29 -14.34 26.36
CA ASP A 369 -0.74 -13.50 27.44
C ASP A 369 -1.92 -12.84 28.14
N ASP A 370 -2.37 -13.42 29.25
CA ASP A 370 -3.53 -13.00 30.03
C ASP A 370 -3.14 -12.58 31.46
N TYR A 371 -2.11 -13.19 32.05
CA TYR A 371 -1.70 -12.92 33.42
C TYR A 371 -0.17 -12.84 33.57
N ALA A 372 0.32 -11.79 34.23
CA ALA A 372 1.72 -11.66 34.59
C ALA A 372 1.97 -11.74 36.11
N GLY A 373 3.14 -12.25 36.48
CA GLY A 373 3.65 -12.28 37.85
C GLY A 373 4.41 -11.00 38.23
N THR A 374 4.67 -10.79 39.53
CA THR A 374 5.44 -9.60 39.97
C THR A 374 6.92 -9.66 39.61
N CYS A 375 7.43 -10.82 39.16
CA CYS A 375 8.84 -11.04 38.84
C CYS A 375 9.11 -11.24 37.35
N GLY A 376 8.10 -11.16 36.48
CA GLY A 376 8.25 -11.40 35.04
C GLY A 376 6.94 -11.85 34.40
N GLY A 377 7.02 -12.31 33.15
CA GLY A 377 5.88 -12.88 32.43
C GLY A 377 5.12 -11.92 31.52
N SER A 378 5.32 -10.61 31.67
CA SER A 378 4.64 -9.64 30.79
C SER A 378 5.07 -9.80 29.33
N GLY A 379 4.10 -10.01 28.43
CA GLY A 379 4.36 -10.35 27.04
C GLY A 379 4.46 -11.85 26.78
N GLY A 380 4.59 -12.67 27.83
CA GLY A 380 4.70 -14.12 27.79
C GLY A 380 3.34 -14.79 27.70
N ARG A 381 3.31 -16.02 27.17
CA ARG A 381 2.07 -16.82 27.14
C ARG A 381 1.98 -17.59 28.44
N ASP A 382 0.78 -17.74 28.99
CA ASP A 382 0.61 -18.33 30.31
C ASP A 382 -0.48 -19.41 30.37
N LEU A 383 -0.31 -20.31 31.33
CA LEU A 383 -1.25 -21.39 31.64
C LEU A 383 -1.46 -21.47 33.15
N VAL A 384 -2.70 -21.75 33.54
CA VAL A 384 -3.13 -21.70 34.93
C VAL A 384 -3.49 -23.09 35.45
N TYR A 385 -2.86 -23.48 36.56
CA TYR A 385 -3.16 -24.70 37.28
C TYR A 385 -3.78 -24.36 38.64
N ARG A 386 -4.70 -25.20 39.11
CA ARG A 386 -5.41 -25.03 40.38
C ARG A 386 -5.10 -26.18 41.32
N LEU A 387 -4.80 -25.83 42.55
CA LEU A 387 -4.59 -26.72 43.67
C LEU A 387 -5.56 -26.35 44.80
N THR A 388 -6.24 -27.33 45.39
CA THR A 388 -7.13 -27.09 46.54
C THR A 388 -6.85 -28.06 47.66
N THR A 389 -6.67 -27.54 48.86
CA THR A 389 -6.51 -28.34 50.08
C THR A 389 -7.56 -27.99 51.13
N THR A 390 -8.04 -29.01 51.83
CA THR A 390 -8.93 -28.85 52.99
C THR A 390 -8.19 -28.99 54.32
N GLY A 391 -6.96 -29.54 54.31
CA GLY A 391 -6.05 -29.58 55.45
C GLY A 391 -4.98 -28.50 55.32
N GLY A 392 -4.82 -27.66 56.34
CA GLY A 392 -3.66 -26.76 56.43
C GLY A 392 -2.41 -27.51 56.88
N GLY A 393 -1.27 -26.83 56.89
CA GLY A 393 0.01 -27.44 57.25
C GLY A 393 0.54 -28.30 56.14
N GLN A 394 0.71 -27.70 54.95
CA GLN A 394 1.17 -28.40 53.77
C GLN A 394 2.30 -27.63 53.12
N ASP A 395 3.31 -28.35 52.67
CA ASP A 395 4.46 -27.84 51.98
C ASP A 395 4.30 -28.00 50.47
N LEU A 396 4.74 -26.98 49.74
CA LEU A 396 4.61 -26.93 48.29
C LEU A 396 5.96 -26.63 47.64
N PHE A 397 6.46 -27.60 46.89
CA PHE A 397 7.58 -27.45 45.98
C PHE A 397 7.07 -27.41 44.54
N VAL A 398 7.41 -26.35 43.81
CA VAL A 398 7.06 -26.17 42.39
C VAL A 398 8.31 -25.89 41.59
N THR A 399 8.49 -26.58 40.47
CA THR A 399 9.58 -26.27 39.55
C THR A 399 9.20 -26.52 38.10
N THR A 400 9.84 -25.77 37.22
CA THR A 400 9.81 -26.00 35.79
C THR A 400 11.17 -26.39 35.21
N ILE A 401 12.14 -26.78 36.03
CA ILE A 401 13.45 -27.23 35.56
C ILE A 401 13.31 -28.46 34.65
N GLY A 402 14.09 -28.46 33.56
CA GLY A 402 13.98 -29.42 32.47
C GLY A 402 13.05 -28.97 31.33
N SER A 403 12.48 -27.77 31.44
CA SER A 403 11.69 -27.15 30.35
C SER A 403 12.56 -26.64 29.23
N THR A 404 12.02 -26.69 28.01
CA THR A 404 12.64 -26.06 26.84
C THR A 404 12.26 -24.58 26.70
N ALA A 405 11.05 -24.23 27.14
CA ALA A 405 10.65 -22.84 27.30
C ALA A 405 11.40 -22.21 28.49
N ASP A 406 11.72 -20.93 28.37
CA ASP A 406 12.18 -20.09 29.47
C ASP A 406 10.93 -19.62 30.25
N THR A 407 10.77 -20.07 31.49
CA THR A 407 9.50 -19.95 32.23
C THR A 407 9.62 -19.05 33.45
N VAL A 408 8.55 -18.30 33.71
CA VAL A 408 8.27 -17.61 34.97
C VAL A 408 7.16 -18.40 35.67
N VAL A 409 7.36 -18.68 36.96
CA VAL A 409 6.34 -19.35 37.76
C VAL A 409 5.97 -18.46 38.92
N TYR A 410 4.67 -18.35 39.19
CA TYR A 410 4.17 -17.66 40.37
C TYR A 410 2.91 -18.33 40.92
N VAL A 411 2.71 -18.16 42.22
CA VAL A 411 1.59 -18.78 42.94
C VAL A 411 0.73 -17.72 43.59
N ARG A 412 -0.59 -17.78 43.40
CA ARG A 412 -1.57 -16.93 44.07
C ARG A 412 -2.46 -17.74 45.00
N ALA A 413 -2.84 -17.15 46.13
CA ALA A 413 -3.75 -17.75 47.10
C ALA A 413 -5.16 -17.16 47.02
N GLY A 414 -6.17 -18.02 47.20
CA GLY A 414 -7.57 -17.62 47.24
C GLY A 414 -8.15 -17.43 45.85
N ASP A 415 -8.34 -16.19 45.42
CA ASP A 415 -8.89 -15.87 44.10
C ASP A 415 -7.81 -15.92 43.02
N CYS A 416 -8.12 -16.45 41.85
CA CYS A 416 -7.13 -16.63 40.78
C CYS A 416 -6.62 -15.28 40.21
N VAL A 417 -7.53 -14.34 39.98
CA VAL A 417 -7.22 -13.07 39.28
C VAL A 417 -6.74 -12.00 40.26
N THR A 418 -7.33 -11.96 41.44
CA THR A 418 -7.13 -10.90 42.45
C THR A 418 -6.45 -11.38 43.73
N GLY A 419 -6.19 -12.68 43.85
CA GLY A 419 -5.54 -13.26 45.01
C GLY A 419 -4.11 -12.77 45.21
N ALA A 420 -3.68 -12.79 46.47
CA ALA A 420 -2.33 -12.38 46.82
C ALA A 420 -1.32 -13.37 46.22
N GLN A 421 -0.34 -12.83 45.52
CA GLN A 421 0.79 -13.63 45.03
C GLN A 421 1.70 -13.98 46.22
N LEU A 422 1.89 -15.27 46.48
CA LEU A 422 2.72 -15.78 47.57
C LEU A 422 4.20 -15.79 47.22
N GLY A 423 4.51 -16.09 45.96
CA GLY A 423 5.88 -16.15 45.46
C GLY A 423 5.91 -16.12 43.93
N CYS A 424 7.04 -15.70 43.38
CA CYS A 424 7.29 -15.62 41.96
C CYS A 424 8.79 -15.75 41.72
N GLN A 425 9.17 -16.55 40.73
CA GLN A 425 10.55 -16.67 40.30
C GLN A 425 10.64 -16.94 38.79
N SER A 426 11.70 -16.45 38.16
CA SER A 426 11.92 -16.53 36.70
C SER A 426 13.20 -17.28 36.30
N ALA A 427 13.94 -17.84 37.26
CA ALA A 427 15.13 -18.66 37.03
C ALA A 427 15.58 -19.36 38.31
N TYR A 428 16.11 -20.57 38.18
CA TYR A 428 16.84 -21.24 39.25
C TYR A 428 18.31 -20.84 39.16
N ARG A 429 18.71 -19.87 39.98
CA ARG A 429 20.03 -19.22 39.97
C ARG A 429 20.40 -18.78 38.56
N THR A 430 20.42 -17.48 38.31
CA THR A 430 20.52 -16.89 36.95
C THR A 430 21.62 -17.43 36.02
N SER A 431 22.63 -18.14 36.53
CA SER A 431 23.71 -18.80 35.78
C SER A 431 23.60 -20.32 35.62
N VAL A 432 22.58 -20.98 36.19
CA VAL A 432 22.48 -22.45 36.27
C VAL A 432 21.34 -22.97 35.38
N ASP A 433 20.11 -22.55 35.66
CA ASP A 433 18.95 -22.88 34.84
C ASP A 433 18.03 -21.67 34.74
N ARG A 434 17.42 -21.49 33.57
CA ARG A 434 16.48 -20.39 33.33
C ARG A 434 15.09 -20.69 33.89
N ASN A 435 14.83 -21.92 34.30
CA ASN A 435 13.55 -22.30 34.87
C ASN A 435 13.58 -22.28 36.40
N PRO A 436 12.54 -21.75 37.05
CA PRO A 436 12.50 -21.54 38.49
C PRO A 436 12.26 -22.79 39.35
N VAL A 437 12.56 -22.62 40.63
CA VAL A 437 12.11 -23.44 41.77
C VAL A 437 11.44 -22.48 42.75
N LEU A 438 10.30 -22.88 43.28
CA LEU A 438 9.57 -22.20 44.36
C LEU A 438 9.29 -23.21 45.46
N VAL A 439 9.48 -22.78 46.70
CA VAL A 439 9.22 -23.58 47.90
C VAL A 439 8.39 -22.74 48.86
N PHE A 440 7.29 -23.30 49.35
CA PHE A 440 6.42 -22.68 50.33
C PHE A 440 6.22 -23.61 51.52
N ASP A 441 6.38 -23.04 52.71
CA ASP A 441 6.26 -23.73 53.99
C ASP A 441 4.87 -23.51 54.60
N ASN A 442 4.28 -24.58 55.14
CA ASN A 442 3.13 -24.53 56.03
C ASN A 442 1.94 -23.73 55.45
N LEU A 443 1.57 -24.02 54.21
CA LEU A 443 0.42 -23.43 53.55
C LEU A 443 -0.88 -23.84 54.26
N ALA A 444 -1.76 -22.85 54.45
CA ALA A 444 -3.06 -23.05 55.07
C ALA A 444 -4.02 -23.82 54.15
N ALA A 445 -5.12 -24.32 54.71
CA ALA A 445 -6.22 -24.85 53.91
C ALA A 445 -6.78 -23.74 52.99
N GLY A 446 -7.04 -24.07 51.73
CA GLY A 446 -7.47 -23.11 50.72
C GLY A 446 -7.19 -23.56 49.28
N THR A 447 -7.51 -22.66 48.36
CA THR A 447 -7.23 -22.82 46.93
C THR A 447 -6.03 -21.97 46.55
N TYR A 448 -5.14 -22.54 45.74
CA TYR A 448 -3.96 -21.91 45.21
C TYR A 448 -3.94 -22.07 43.69
N TYR A 449 -3.41 -21.07 42.99
CA TYR A 449 -3.27 -21.07 41.55
C TYR A 449 -1.80 -20.94 41.19
N ILE A 450 -1.28 -21.88 40.41
CA ILE A 450 0.08 -21.89 39.91
C ILE A 450 0.01 -21.44 38.45
N PHE A 451 0.71 -20.36 38.14
CA PHE A 451 0.83 -19.84 36.79
C PHE A 451 2.17 -20.25 36.23
N VAL A 452 2.18 -20.89 35.07
CA VAL A 452 3.38 -21.12 34.28
C VAL A 452 3.31 -20.20 33.08
N ASP A 453 4.23 -19.25 33.03
CA ASP A 453 4.25 -18.15 32.09
C ASP A 453 5.57 -18.16 31.31
N GLY A 454 5.57 -17.65 30.09
CA GLY A 454 6.76 -17.46 29.29
C GLY A 454 7.54 -16.23 29.74
N GLN A 455 8.87 -16.28 29.72
CA GLN A 455 9.67 -15.09 30.04
C GLN A 455 9.41 -13.90 29.09
N ASP A 456 9.01 -14.18 27.84
CA ASP A 456 8.60 -13.21 26.82
C ASP A 456 7.73 -13.87 25.72
N ALA A 457 7.26 -13.06 24.77
CA ALA A 457 6.37 -13.49 23.67
C ALA A 457 6.95 -14.57 22.74
N THR A 458 8.27 -14.79 22.78
CA THR A 458 8.93 -15.82 21.95
C THR A 458 8.88 -17.20 22.59
N GLN A 459 8.52 -17.28 23.87
CA GLN A 459 8.43 -18.54 24.60
C GLN A 459 7.10 -19.26 24.29
N THR A 460 7.12 -20.10 23.26
CA THR A 460 5.98 -20.97 22.88
C THR A 460 6.28 -22.46 23.06
N GLY A 461 7.39 -22.77 23.73
CA GLY A 461 7.96 -24.12 23.81
C GLY A 461 7.18 -25.06 24.72
N ALA A 462 7.67 -26.30 24.82
CA ALA A 462 7.20 -27.26 25.81
C ALA A 462 7.85 -26.96 27.18
N PHE A 463 7.09 -27.19 28.24
CA PHE A 463 7.58 -27.13 29.62
C PHE A 463 7.20 -28.39 30.39
N ARG A 464 8.01 -28.64 31.42
CA ARG A 464 7.77 -29.62 32.47
C ARG A 464 7.40 -28.84 33.71
N LEU A 465 6.26 -29.11 34.32
CA LEU A 465 5.85 -28.57 35.61
C LEU A 465 5.81 -29.72 36.61
N GLU A 466 6.68 -29.68 37.62
CA GLU A 466 6.60 -30.60 38.75
C GLU A 466 6.07 -29.88 39.98
N VAL A 467 5.06 -30.48 40.60
CA VAL A 467 4.39 -29.98 41.79
C VAL A 467 4.40 -31.10 42.82
N ASN A 468 5.13 -30.89 43.92
CA ASN A 468 5.16 -31.80 45.06
C ASN A 468 4.47 -31.11 46.24
N TRP A 469 3.44 -31.77 46.75
CA TRP A 469 2.60 -31.32 47.84
C TRP A 469 2.66 -32.36 48.96
N THR A 470 3.14 -32.00 50.15
CA THR A 470 3.28 -32.94 51.27
C THR A 470 2.84 -32.31 52.58
N GLY A 471 2.47 -33.12 53.57
CA GLY A 471 2.21 -32.60 54.91
C GLY A 471 3.43 -31.87 55.44
N GLN A 472 3.20 -30.81 56.22
CA GLN A 472 4.25 -30.02 56.83
C GLN A 472 5.19 -30.92 57.62
N ASP A 473 6.48 -30.82 57.33
CA ASP A 473 7.54 -31.44 58.12
C ASP A 473 8.80 -30.58 58.09
N ASP A 474 9.87 -31.08 58.71
CA ASP A 474 11.17 -30.42 58.63
C ASP A 474 11.69 -30.42 57.18
N ALA A 475 12.40 -29.35 56.82
CA ALA A 475 13.02 -29.25 55.51
C ALA A 475 13.95 -30.45 55.29
N GLY A 476 13.96 -30.98 54.08
CA GLY A 476 14.71 -32.17 53.74
C GLY A 476 13.97 -33.48 53.95
N ASP A 477 13.04 -33.60 54.90
CA ASP A 477 12.32 -34.86 55.14
C ASP A 477 11.47 -35.26 53.92
N ARG A 478 10.81 -34.27 53.29
CA ARG A 478 9.79 -34.52 52.26
C ARG A 478 10.03 -33.82 50.94
N CYS A 479 9.45 -34.39 49.89
CA CYS A 479 9.43 -33.81 48.55
C CYS A 479 8.73 -32.44 48.44
N GLY A 480 7.96 -31.99 49.44
CA GLY A 480 7.39 -30.63 49.49
C GLY A 480 8.37 -29.55 49.96
N GLN A 481 9.45 -29.94 50.66
CA GLN A 481 10.58 -29.06 51.01
C GLN A 481 11.93 -29.79 50.90
N PRO A 482 12.32 -30.31 49.73
CA PRO A 482 13.59 -30.98 49.57
C PRO A 482 14.75 -29.99 49.77
N TYR A 483 15.86 -30.45 50.31
CA TYR A 483 17.07 -29.66 50.39
C TYR A 483 17.66 -29.38 49.00
N GLU A 484 18.25 -28.20 48.83
CA GLU A 484 18.99 -27.87 47.61
C GLU A 484 20.40 -28.49 47.65
N TRP A 485 20.69 -29.41 46.72
CA TRP A 485 22.06 -29.81 46.45
C TRP A 485 22.71 -28.84 45.46
N VAL A 486 23.42 -27.85 46.00
CA VAL A 486 24.10 -26.82 45.20
C VAL A 486 25.21 -27.45 44.34
N PRO A 487 25.22 -27.26 43.02
CA PRO A 487 26.33 -27.69 42.16
C PRO A 487 27.68 -27.13 42.64
N GLY A 488 28.68 -27.99 42.79
CA GLY A 488 30.01 -27.63 43.30
C GLY A 488 30.21 -27.84 44.80
N THR A 489 29.19 -28.28 45.54
CA THR A 489 29.30 -28.63 46.96
C THR A 489 30.08 -29.94 47.14
N ALA A 490 31.29 -29.86 47.71
CA ALA A 490 32.14 -31.04 47.89
C ALA A 490 31.64 -32.01 48.97
N THR A 491 31.15 -31.47 50.09
CA THR A 491 30.67 -32.23 51.25
C THR A 491 29.50 -31.50 51.89
N TYR A 492 28.46 -32.23 52.26
CA TYR A 492 27.33 -31.76 53.04
C TYR A 492 27.05 -32.75 54.17
N CYS A 493 26.69 -32.29 55.37
CA CYS A 493 26.45 -33.16 56.51
C CYS A 493 25.16 -32.75 57.20
N GLU A 494 24.33 -33.74 57.54
CA GLU A 494 23.08 -33.55 58.29
C GLU A 494 22.85 -34.78 59.19
N ASN A 495 21.70 -34.80 59.88
CA ASN A 495 21.27 -35.88 60.74
C ASN A 495 19.83 -36.28 60.37
N THR A 496 19.56 -37.57 60.19
CA THR A 496 18.20 -38.09 59.94
C THR A 496 17.43 -38.48 61.21
N ASP A 497 18.00 -38.25 62.40
CA ASP A 497 17.37 -38.57 63.69
C ASP A 497 16.04 -37.81 63.86
N GLY A 498 14.94 -38.56 63.92
CA GLY A 498 13.60 -38.03 64.15
C GLY A 498 12.77 -37.77 62.89
N ASP A 499 13.37 -37.94 61.71
CA ASP A 499 12.69 -37.85 60.41
C ASP A 499 11.79 -39.06 60.14
N GLY A 500 10.85 -38.89 59.22
CA GLY A 500 9.92 -39.93 58.81
C GLY A 500 10.54 -40.91 57.81
N ASN A 501 9.85 -42.05 57.62
CA ASN A 501 10.11 -42.95 56.51
C ASN A 501 8.96 -42.93 55.51
N GLU A 502 9.09 -42.07 54.51
CA GLU A 502 8.12 -41.84 53.45
C GLU A 502 8.58 -42.53 52.15
N TYR A 503 9.88 -42.61 51.87
CA TYR A 503 10.41 -42.95 50.56
C TYR A 503 11.42 -44.11 50.60
N THR A 504 10.99 -45.29 50.15
CA THR A 504 11.90 -46.44 50.02
C THR A 504 12.42 -46.62 48.59
N GLY A 505 13.71 -46.93 48.43
CA GLY A 505 14.34 -47.28 47.16
C GLY A 505 14.22 -48.77 46.79
N THR A 506 14.53 -49.13 45.54
CA THR A 506 14.45 -50.56 45.11
C THR A 506 15.52 -51.45 45.74
N CYS A 507 16.60 -50.86 46.25
CA CYS A 507 17.71 -51.55 46.92
C CYS A 507 17.63 -51.54 48.45
N GLY A 508 16.57 -50.99 49.02
CA GLY A 508 16.37 -50.88 50.46
C GLY A 508 15.91 -49.50 50.88
N GLY A 509 16.11 -49.19 52.16
CA GLY A 509 15.51 -48.04 52.81
C GLY A 509 14.47 -48.50 53.82
N GLY A 510 14.30 -47.77 54.91
CA GLY A 510 13.50 -48.27 56.01
C GLY A 510 13.46 -47.45 57.28
N ASP A 511 14.10 -46.28 57.32
CA ASP A 511 14.11 -45.39 58.47
C ASP A 511 14.10 -43.92 58.01
N GLY A 512 14.32 -42.97 58.92
CA GLY A 512 14.43 -41.54 58.63
C GLY A 512 15.24 -41.22 57.37
N GLU A 513 14.69 -40.43 56.45
CA GLU A 513 15.37 -40.03 55.23
C GLU A 513 15.49 -38.52 55.02
N HIS A 514 16.44 -38.13 54.18
CA HIS A 514 16.49 -36.80 53.62
C HIS A 514 16.47 -36.83 52.09
N VAL A 515 15.71 -35.90 51.52
CA VAL A 515 15.50 -35.65 50.10
C VAL A 515 16.25 -34.38 49.69
N TYR A 516 17.07 -34.52 48.66
CA TYR A 516 17.81 -33.42 48.03
C TYR A 516 17.41 -33.32 46.58
N PHE A 517 17.16 -32.11 46.08
CA PHE A 517 17.09 -31.88 44.64
C PHE A 517 18.45 -31.45 44.09
N TYR A 518 18.81 -32.01 42.95
CA TYR A 518 20.04 -31.74 42.21
C TYR A 518 19.70 -31.31 40.79
N VAL A 519 20.27 -30.19 40.36
CA VAL A 519 20.02 -29.60 39.04
C VAL A 519 21.22 -29.80 38.15
N VAL A 520 20.99 -30.47 37.02
CA VAL A 520 21.95 -30.61 35.92
C VAL A 520 21.71 -29.46 34.94
N PRO A 521 22.65 -28.51 34.79
CA PRO A 521 22.45 -27.31 33.98
C PRO A 521 22.16 -27.60 32.52
N THR A 522 21.39 -26.72 31.89
CA THR A 522 21.18 -26.74 30.43
C THR A 522 22.51 -26.66 29.67
N GLY A 523 22.65 -27.49 28.62
CA GLY A 523 23.86 -27.56 27.79
C GLY A 523 25.02 -28.40 28.38
N SER A 524 24.84 -29.03 29.54
CA SER A 524 25.83 -29.94 30.15
C SER A 524 25.19 -31.30 30.44
N THR A 525 25.90 -32.41 30.19
CA THR A 525 25.56 -33.69 30.82
C THR A 525 26.20 -33.74 32.19
N GLY A 526 25.43 -34.05 33.22
CA GLY A 526 25.95 -34.15 34.59
C GLY A 526 26.64 -35.49 34.80
N ASP A 527 27.97 -35.46 34.96
CA ASP A 527 28.69 -36.52 35.65
C ASP A 527 28.62 -36.25 37.16
N TYR A 528 28.12 -37.21 37.92
CA TYR A 528 27.92 -37.12 39.35
C TYR A 528 28.41 -38.39 40.04
N LEU A 529 28.99 -38.21 41.24
CA LEU A 529 29.19 -39.28 42.20
C LEU A 529 28.72 -38.78 43.55
N PHE A 530 27.68 -39.41 44.09
CA PHE A 530 27.23 -39.20 45.46
C PHE A 530 27.70 -40.37 46.31
N HIS A 531 28.32 -40.10 47.46
CA HIS A 531 28.69 -41.16 48.40
C HIS A 531 28.72 -40.69 49.85
N THR A 532 28.36 -41.60 50.75
CA THR A 532 28.42 -41.37 52.21
C THR A 532 29.71 -41.89 52.85
N CYS A 533 30.69 -42.32 52.04
CA CYS A 533 32.02 -42.74 52.50
C CYS A 533 32.83 -41.59 53.11
N ASN A 534 32.67 -41.37 54.41
CA ASN A 534 33.50 -40.46 55.22
C ASN A 534 33.33 -40.81 56.71
N GLY A 535 34.09 -40.14 57.57
CA GLY A 535 34.05 -40.35 59.02
C GLY A 535 32.95 -39.60 59.77
N GLY A 536 32.15 -38.79 59.09
CA GLY A 536 30.99 -38.09 59.68
C GLY A 536 29.70 -38.89 59.58
N THR A 537 29.63 -39.88 58.68
CA THR A 537 28.53 -40.84 58.63
C THR A 537 28.70 -41.90 59.71
N ASP A 538 27.66 -42.17 60.50
CA ASP A 538 27.68 -43.13 61.61
C ASP A 538 26.72 -44.33 61.46
N PHE A 539 25.73 -44.28 60.56
CA PHE A 539 24.75 -45.35 60.33
C PHE A 539 24.83 -46.00 58.93
N ASN A 540 24.16 -47.13 58.71
CA ASN A 540 24.14 -47.79 57.40
C ASN A 540 23.18 -47.09 56.42
N THR A 541 23.76 -46.38 55.46
CA THR A 541 23.02 -45.53 54.52
C THR A 541 22.57 -46.30 53.27
N VAL A 542 21.40 -45.98 52.75
CA VAL A 542 20.91 -46.31 51.41
C VAL A 542 20.82 -45.02 50.61
N LEU A 543 21.32 -45.03 49.36
CA LEU A 543 21.16 -43.92 48.43
C LEU A 543 20.32 -44.35 47.25
N HIS A 544 19.32 -43.55 46.89
CA HIS A 544 18.62 -43.72 45.62
C HIS A 544 18.36 -42.38 44.92
N LEU A 545 18.25 -42.43 43.60
CA LEU A 545 18.09 -41.26 42.75
C LEU A 545 16.86 -41.41 41.86
N ARG A 546 16.01 -40.38 41.78
CA ARG A 546 14.80 -40.35 40.95
C ARG A 546 14.77 -39.13 40.04
N SER A 547 14.04 -39.20 38.92
CA SER A 547 13.77 -38.02 38.06
C SER A 547 12.43 -37.33 38.35
N ALA A 548 11.61 -37.90 39.22
CA ALA A 548 10.45 -37.25 39.82
C ALA A 548 10.41 -37.65 41.31
N CYS A 549 10.23 -36.68 42.20
CA CYS A 549 10.51 -36.90 43.62
C CYS A 549 9.63 -38.01 44.22
N GLN A 550 8.31 -37.87 44.05
CA GLN A 550 7.34 -38.80 44.63
C GLN A 550 7.03 -40.04 43.77
N ASP A 551 7.56 -40.14 42.54
CA ASP A 551 7.32 -41.29 41.67
C ASP A 551 8.48 -42.30 41.73
N SER A 552 8.28 -43.37 42.49
CA SER A 552 9.25 -44.45 42.65
C SER A 552 9.54 -45.20 41.34
N ALA A 553 8.65 -45.16 40.34
CA ALA A 553 8.91 -45.76 39.03
C ALA A 553 9.99 -45.00 38.24
N THR A 554 10.35 -43.78 38.67
CA THR A 554 11.39 -42.97 38.06
C THR A 554 12.78 -43.15 38.67
N GLU A 555 12.97 -44.19 39.49
CA GLU A 555 14.27 -44.50 40.06
C GLU A 555 15.30 -44.83 38.97
N ILE A 556 16.39 -44.07 38.97
CA ILE A 556 17.50 -44.16 37.99
C ILE A 556 18.60 -45.06 38.53
N ASN A 557 18.88 -44.96 39.83
CA ASN A 557 19.98 -45.66 40.48
C ASN A 557 19.69 -45.82 41.97
N CYS A 558 20.14 -46.94 42.54
CA CYS A 558 20.01 -47.23 43.96
C CYS A 558 21.24 -48.03 44.41
N ASN A 559 21.75 -47.71 45.59
CA ASN A 559 22.76 -48.51 46.25
C ASN A 559 22.54 -48.53 47.78
N ASN A 560 22.73 -49.70 48.39
CA ASN A 560 22.64 -49.93 49.83
C ASN A 560 24.02 -50.22 50.46
N ASP A 561 25.05 -50.56 49.67
CA ASP A 561 26.39 -50.79 50.21
C ASP A 561 27.47 -50.72 49.13
N ILE A 562 28.65 -50.19 49.47
CA ILE A 562 29.83 -50.37 48.63
C ILE A 562 30.60 -51.63 49.02
N GLY A 563 30.82 -52.54 48.06
CA GLY A 563 31.57 -53.79 48.27
C GLY A 563 33.09 -53.64 48.47
N GLY A 564 33.57 -52.54 49.08
CA GLY A 564 34.99 -52.23 49.28
C GLY A 564 35.23 -51.19 50.39
N SER A 565 36.50 -50.87 50.68
CA SER A 565 36.86 -49.92 51.76
C SER A 565 36.55 -48.46 51.38
N CYS A 566 35.83 -47.73 52.25
CA CYS A 566 35.68 -46.28 52.17
C CYS A 566 36.97 -45.57 52.63
N GLY A 567 38.03 -45.61 51.84
CA GLY A 567 39.28 -44.87 52.13
C GLY A 567 39.93 -45.20 53.49
N GLY A 568 39.77 -46.42 54.00
CA GLY A 568 40.34 -46.87 55.28
C GLY A 568 39.38 -46.87 56.47
N THR A 569 38.16 -46.35 56.31
CA THR A 569 37.02 -46.64 57.20
C THR A 569 36.23 -47.80 56.61
N GLY A 570 35.76 -48.76 57.42
CA GLY A 570 35.06 -49.95 56.93
C GLY A 570 33.85 -49.55 56.07
N GLY A 571 33.86 -49.92 54.78
CA GLY A 571 32.87 -49.42 53.80
C GLY A 571 31.61 -50.27 53.63
N TRP A 572 31.45 -51.33 54.45
CA TRP A 572 30.33 -52.30 54.38
C TRP A 572 28.99 -51.75 54.92
N SER A 573 28.88 -50.44 55.12
CA SER A 573 27.67 -49.79 55.64
C SER A 573 27.51 -48.37 55.07
N ARG A 574 28.03 -48.17 53.86
CA ARG A 574 28.10 -46.85 53.22
C ARG A 574 27.70 -47.01 51.77
N SER A 575 26.91 -46.08 51.28
CA SER A 575 26.33 -46.14 49.94
C SER A 575 26.99 -45.16 48.97
N ARG A 576 26.91 -45.51 47.69
CA ARG A 576 27.48 -44.72 46.59
C ARG A 576 26.69 -44.96 45.31
N ILE A 577 26.30 -43.87 44.66
CA ILE A 577 25.70 -43.88 43.34
C ILE A 577 26.51 -42.96 42.40
N ALA A 578 26.70 -43.40 41.16
CA ALA A 578 27.48 -42.68 40.16
C ALA A 578 26.75 -42.68 38.81
N SER A 579 26.86 -41.60 38.04
CA SER A 579 26.66 -41.68 36.59
C SER A 579 27.84 -42.41 35.95
N GLY A 580 27.59 -43.54 35.31
CA GLY A 580 28.58 -44.21 34.45
C GLY A 580 28.52 -43.71 33.01
N SER A 581 29.37 -44.26 32.13
CA SER A 581 29.36 -43.96 30.68
C SER A 581 28.04 -44.29 29.99
N THR A 582 27.18 -45.09 30.62
CA THR A 582 25.85 -45.49 30.13
C THR A 582 24.68 -44.81 30.88
N THR A 583 24.94 -44.01 31.91
CA THR A 583 23.91 -43.41 32.81
C THR A 583 24.25 -41.97 33.19
N ARG A 584 24.66 -41.15 32.21
CA ARG A 584 24.81 -39.70 32.39
C ARG A 584 23.44 -39.05 32.58
N LEU A 585 23.32 -38.13 33.54
CA LEU A 585 22.09 -37.35 33.67
C LEU A 585 22.02 -36.32 32.56
N SER A 586 20.86 -36.25 31.94
CA SER A 586 20.54 -35.18 31.01
C SER A 586 20.27 -33.88 31.79
N PRO A 587 20.30 -32.71 31.14
CA PRO A 587 19.83 -31.48 31.78
C PRO A 587 18.43 -31.64 32.38
N GLY A 588 18.25 -31.13 33.59
CA GLY A 588 17.00 -31.28 34.34
C GLY A 588 17.21 -31.35 35.84
N ILE A 589 16.13 -31.68 36.55
CA ILE A 589 16.11 -31.85 38.01
C ILE A 589 16.01 -33.33 38.38
N TYR A 590 16.73 -33.71 39.44
CA TYR A 590 16.78 -35.06 39.98
C TYR A 590 16.73 -35.02 41.49
N TYR A 591 16.27 -36.09 42.12
CA TYR A 591 16.08 -36.16 43.56
C TYR A 591 16.91 -37.29 44.14
N LEU A 592 17.87 -36.93 44.98
CA LEU A 592 18.71 -37.84 45.74
C LEU A 592 18.09 -38.04 47.12
N PHE A 593 17.90 -39.29 47.49
CA PHE A 593 17.42 -39.70 48.79
C PHE A 593 18.56 -40.34 49.55
N ILE A 594 18.69 -39.95 50.81
CA ILE A 594 19.64 -40.47 51.77
C ILE A 594 18.83 -41.08 52.89
N ASP A 595 18.77 -42.39 52.93
CA ASP A 595 17.92 -43.17 53.81
C ASP A 595 18.81 -44.09 54.66
N GLY A 596 18.25 -44.65 55.71
CA GLY A 596 18.84 -45.69 56.55
C GLY A 596 18.36 -47.09 56.19
N THR A 597 19.20 -48.11 56.40
CA THR A 597 18.64 -49.46 56.48
C THR A 597 17.75 -49.58 57.71
N THR A 598 16.66 -50.34 57.63
CA THR A 598 15.66 -50.51 58.70
C THR A 598 16.24 -50.47 60.13
N GLY A 599 15.81 -49.50 60.94
CA GLY A 599 16.23 -49.33 62.33
C GLY A 599 17.57 -48.62 62.49
N GLN A 600 17.98 -47.81 61.51
CA GLN A 600 19.23 -47.04 61.53
C GLN A 600 19.03 -45.65 60.95
N ASP A 601 19.05 -44.65 61.82
CA ASP A 601 19.12 -43.22 61.57
C ASP A 601 20.39 -42.65 62.22
N GLY A 602 20.73 -41.39 61.89
CA GLY A 602 21.84 -40.71 62.54
C GLY A 602 22.54 -39.67 61.68
N ASN A 603 23.77 -39.34 62.07
CA ASN A 603 24.55 -38.36 61.33
C ASN A 603 25.07 -38.98 60.04
N TYR A 604 24.95 -38.25 58.93
CA TYR A 604 25.64 -38.55 57.70
C TYR A 604 26.41 -37.34 57.19
N CYS A 605 27.48 -37.62 56.45
CA CYS A 605 27.93 -36.68 55.46
C CYS A 605 27.86 -37.34 54.09
N ILE A 606 27.51 -36.56 53.08
CA ILE A 606 27.50 -36.96 51.70
C ILE A 606 28.49 -36.10 50.93
N ASN A 607 29.29 -36.74 50.10
CA ASN A 607 30.27 -36.09 49.25
C ASN A 607 29.81 -36.13 47.81
N THR A 608 30.08 -35.05 47.09
CA THR A 608 30.11 -35.09 45.64
C THR A 608 31.46 -34.76 45.08
N VAL A 609 31.84 -35.52 44.07
CA VAL A 609 32.97 -35.20 43.22
C VAL A 609 32.39 -34.99 41.83
N PRO A 610 32.67 -33.87 41.15
CA PRO A 610 32.51 -33.82 39.70
C PRO A 610 33.38 -34.94 39.13
N TRP A 611 32.77 -35.89 38.42
CA TRP A 611 33.48 -37.04 37.85
C TRP A 611 33.91 -36.79 36.40
#